data_AF-A0A813LHC5-F1
#
_entry.id   AF-A0A813LHC5-F1
#
_cell.length_a   1.000
_cell.length_b   1.000
_cell.length_c   1.000
_cell.angle_alpha   90.00
_cell.angle_beta   90.00
_cell.angle_gamma   90.00
#
_symmetry.space_group_name_H-M   'P 1'
#
loop_
_entity.id
_entity.type
_entity.pdbx_description
1 polymer ?
#
loop_
_entity_poly.entity_id
_entity_poly.type
_entity_poly.pdbx_seq_one_letter_code
_entity_poly.pdbx_strand_id
1 'polypeptide(L)'
;VQQAVEGKCHRVMLGLIPTSRDGFPNAIAALRPAGGMLHVHWNAPADAEAATAQGIAEELEAMLLAARGGSWKCEVTAIQRVKSFAPKVRHLRIDIKCERLGS
;
A
#
# COMPACT_ATOMS: atom_id res chain seq x y z
N VAL A 1 -0.58 19.10 12.17
CA VAL A 1 -1.26 18.62 10.94
C VAL A 1 -1.56 17.11 10.96
N GLN A 2 -0.76 16.26 11.64
CA GLN A 2 -0.96 14.79 11.63
C GLN A 2 -2.24 14.26 12.32
N GLN A 3 -2.88 14.99 13.23
CA GLN A 3 -4.06 14.51 13.99
C GLN A 3 -5.41 14.53 13.23
N ALA A 4 -5.53 15.20 12.08
CA ALA A 4 -6.85 15.44 11.49
C ALA A 4 -7.48 14.20 10.81
N VAL A 5 -6.64 13.28 10.30
CA VAL A 5 -7.04 12.21 9.36
C VAL A 5 -6.88 10.78 9.91
N GLU A 6 -6.38 10.61 11.12
CA GLU A 6 -6.23 9.30 11.75
C GLU A 6 -7.58 8.56 11.84
N GLY A 7 -7.61 7.30 11.41
CA GLY A 7 -8.79 6.44 11.55
C GLY A 7 -9.97 6.79 10.63
N LYS A 8 -9.81 7.69 9.65
CA LYS A 8 -10.95 8.26 8.88
C LYS A 8 -10.93 7.96 7.40
N CYS A 9 -9.79 7.56 6.85
CA CYS A 9 -9.62 7.43 5.40
C CYS A 9 -10.11 6.08 4.87
N HIS A 10 -11.01 6.13 3.89
CA HIS A 10 -11.43 4.97 3.10
C HIS A 10 -10.38 4.58 2.05
N ARG A 11 -9.63 5.58 1.58
CA ARG A 11 -8.57 5.45 0.59
C ARG A 11 -7.41 6.37 0.97
N VAL A 12 -6.17 5.92 0.78
CA VAL A 12 -4.96 6.74 0.95
C VAL A 12 -4.13 6.67 -0.32
N MET A 13 -3.71 7.83 -0.81
CA MET A 13 -2.85 7.95 -2.00
C MET A 13 -1.40 8.12 -1.56
N LEU A 14 -0.54 7.20 -1.99
CA LEU A 14 0.88 7.20 -1.74
C LEU A 14 1.61 7.42 -3.06
N GLY A 15 1.98 8.67 -3.32
CA GLY A 15 2.54 9.11 -4.59
C GLY A 15 4.07 9.21 -4.61
N LEU A 16 4.77 8.78 -3.57
CA LEU A 16 6.23 8.92 -3.47
C LEU A 16 6.94 7.95 -4.45
N ILE A 17 8.04 8.44 -5.03
CA ILE A 17 8.92 7.74 -5.98
C ILE A 17 10.35 7.84 -5.39
N PRO A 18 11.20 6.80 -5.50
CA PRO A 18 11.00 5.54 -6.23
C PRO A 18 10.04 4.56 -5.57
N THR A 19 9.76 4.73 -4.28
CA THR A 19 8.85 3.88 -3.52
C THR A 19 8.02 4.72 -2.56
N SER A 20 6.87 4.16 -2.16
CA SER A 20 5.95 4.78 -1.19
C SER A 20 6.19 4.38 0.27
N ARG A 21 7.28 3.64 0.54
CA ARG A 21 7.50 2.93 1.80
C ARG A 21 7.48 3.87 3.01
N ASP A 22 8.12 5.03 2.91
CA ASP A 22 8.18 6.02 4.00
C ASP A 22 6.79 6.60 4.36
N GLY A 23 5.82 6.48 3.46
CA GLY A 23 4.45 6.89 3.68
C GLY A 23 3.59 5.84 4.41
N PHE A 24 4.05 4.58 4.51
CA PHE A 24 3.23 3.49 5.07
C PHE A 24 2.78 3.73 6.51
N PRO A 25 3.63 4.19 7.46
CA PRO A 25 3.18 4.45 8.83
C PRO A 25 2.02 5.46 8.90
N ASN A 26 2.14 6.56 8.13
CA ASN A 26 1.09 7.58 8.07
C ASN A 26 -0.17 7.06 7.36
N ALA A 27 -0.02 6.24 6.32
CA ALA A 27 -1.14 5.64 5.62
C ALA A 27 -1.93 4.68 6.51
N ILE A 28 -1.21 3.83 7.26
CA ILE A 28 -1.79 2.90 8.23
C ILE A 28 -2.54 3.66 9.31
N ALA A 29 -1.95 4.73 9.87
CA ALA A 29 -2.62 5.58 10.84
C ALA A 29 -3.89 6.23 10.26
N ALA A 30 -3.86 6.68 9.00
CA ALA A 30 -4.99 7.33 8.34
C ALA A 30 -6.17 6.37 8.04
N LEU A 31 -5.90 5.10 7.75
CA LEU A 31 -6.94 4.12 7.42
C LEU A 31 -7.98 3.97 8.54
N ARG A 32 -9.24 3.72 8.18
CA ARG A 32 -10.29 3.40 9.16
C ARG A 32 -9.96 2.13 9.96
N PRO A 33 -10.57 1.91 11.13
CA PRO A 33 -10.38 0.67 11.90
C PRO A 33 -10.71 -0.61 11.13
N ALA A 34 -11.69 -0.56 10.22
CA ALA A 34 -12.04 -1.67 9.32
C ALA A 34 -11.08 -1.83 8.13
N GLY A 35 -10.17 -0.88 7.92
CA GLY A 35 -9.29 -0.81 6.75
C GLY A 35 -9.82 0.08 5.62
N GLY A 36 -9.27 -0.15 4.42
CA GLY A 36 -9.50 0.68 3.24
C GLY A 36 -8.53 0.36 2.10
N MET A 37 -8.47 1.24 1.11
CA MET A 37 -7.62 1.09 -0.08
C MET A 37 -6.34 1.92 0.04
N LEU A 38 -5.21 1.35 -0.36
CA LEU A 38 -3.94 2.04 -0.51
C LEU A 38 -3.55 2.08 -1.99
N HIS A 39 -3.30 3.27 -2.52
CA HIS A 39 -2.79 3.46 -3.87
C HIS A 39 -1.28 3.72 -3.78
N VAL A 40 -0.47 2.71 -4.06
CA VAL A 40 0.97 2.69 -3.83
C VAL A 40 1.73 2.95 -5.13
N HIS A 41 2.65 3.91 -5.12
CA HIS A 41 3.62 4.11 -6.20
C HIS A 41 4.92 3.35 -5.90
N TRP A 42 5.38 2.57 -6.88
CA TRP A 42 6.59 1.76 -6.75
C TRP A 42 7.33 1.60 -8.07
N ASN A 43 8.66 1.71 -8.06
CA ASN A 43 9.52 1.32 -9.17
C ASN A 43 9.94 -0.14 -9.01
N ALA A 44 9.55 -0.99 -9.96
CA ALA A 44 9.84 -2.42 -9.94
C ALA A 44 10.58 -2.86 -11.22
N PRO A 45 11.36 -3.95 -11.16
CA PRO A 45 11.81 -4.66 -12.35
C PRO A 45 10.60 -5.10 -13.19
N ALA A 46 10.69 -4.97 -14.51
CA ALA A 46 9.59 -5.25 -15.43
C ALA A 46 9.13 -6.73 -15.42
N ASP A 47 10.01 -7.64 -15.01
CA ASP A 47 9.77 -9.08 -14.86
C ASP A 47 9.33 -9.47 -13.44
N ALA A 48 9.28 -8.53 -12.51
CA ALA A 48 8.94 -8.77 -11.11
C ALA A 48 7.73 -7.94 -10.63
N GLU A 49 6.90 -7.40 -11.52
CA GLU A 49 5.78 -6.50 -11.17
C GLU A 49 4.81 -7.14 -10.17
N ALA A 50 4.36 -8.37 -10.45
CA ALA A 50 3.39 -9.08 -9.62
C ALA A 50 3.99 -9.51 -8.27
N ALA A 51 5.21 -10.06 -8.28
CA ALA A 51 5.93 -10.44 -7.06
C ALA A 51 6.22 -9.22 -6.17
N THR A 52 6.57 -8.08 -6.77
CA THR A 52 6.78 -6.82 -6.05
C THR A 52 5.48 -6.34 -5.40
N ALA A 53 4.37 -6.35 -6.15
CA ALA A 53 3.08 -5.94 -5.61
C ALA A 53 2.63 -6.84 -4.45
N GLN A 54 2.82 -8.15 -4.58
CA GLN A 54 2.50 -9.12 -3.55
C GLN A 54 3.34 -8.91 -2.29
N GLY A 55 4.66 -8.72 -2.43
CA GLY A 55 5.54 -8.44 -1.29
C GLY A 55 5.19 -7.14 -0.57
N ILE A 56 4.72 -6.12 -1.29
CA ILE A 56 4.22 -4.87 -0.67
C ILE A 56 2.93 -5.12 0.11
N ALA A 57 2.01 -5.93 -0.41
CA ALA A 57 0.78 -6.27 0.29
C ALA A 57 1.07 -7.03 1.59
N GLU A 58 1.99 -8.00 1.55
CA GLU A 58 2.46 -8.75 2.72
C GLU A 58 3.15 -7.85 3.75
N GLU A 59 4.00 -6.92 3.29
CA GLU A 59 4.62 -5.92 4.17
C GLU A 59 3.58 -5.04 4.87
N LEU A 60 2.59 -4.54 4.12
CA LEU A 60 1.52 -3.71 4.68
C LEU A 60 0.65 -4.49 5.67
N GLU A 61 0.36 -5.75 5.41
CA GLU A 61 -0.37 -6.63 6.32
C GLU A 61 0.39 -6.81 7.64
N ALA A 62 1.70 -7.11 7.56
CA ALA A 62 2.56 -7.25 8.73
C ALA A 62 2.66 -5.93 9.53
N MET A 63 2.77 -4.79 8.85
CA MET A 63 2.80 -3.48 9.52
C MET A 63 1.45 -3.13 10.17
N LEU A 64 0.33 -3.48 9.55
CA LEU A 64 -1.01 -3.29 10.14
C LEU A 64 -1.19 -4.13 11.40
N LEU A 65 -0.78 -5.40 11.38
CA LEU A 65 -0.74 -6.26 12.55
C LEU A 65 0.12 -5.64 13.66
N ALA A 66 1.33 -5.19 13.34
CA ALA A 66 2.25 -4.62 14.32
C ALA A 66 1.74 -3.29 14.92
N ALA A 67 1.16 -2.42 14.11
CA ALA A 67 0.73 -1.08 14.54
C ALA A 67 -0.66 -1.06 15.21
N ARG A 68 -1.57 -1.95 14.81
CA ARG A 68 -2.99 -1.91 15.22
C ARG A 68 -3.49 -3.19 15.89
N GLY A 69 -2.68 -4.25 15.90
CA GLY A 69 -3.09 -5.57 16.38
C GLY A 69 -4.25 -6.18 15.59
N GLY A 70 -4.66 -7.38 16.00
CA GLY A 70 -5.72 -8.15 15.34
C GLY A 70 -5.27 -8.76 14.01
N SER A 71 -6.19 -9.46 13.35
CA SER A 71 -5.92 -10.11 12.06
C SER A 71 -6.28 -9.17 10.91
N TRP A 72 -5.39 -9.07 9.92
CA TRP A 72 -5.57 -8.24 8.74
C TRP A 72 -5.38 -9.10 7.49
N LYS A 73 -5.98 -8.67 6.39
CA LYS A 73 -5.75 -9.21 5.06
C LYS A 73 -5.50 -8.05 4.11
N CYS A 74 -4.36 -8.05 3.41
CA CYS A 74 -4.09 -7.10 2.34
C CYS A 74 -3.99 -7.82 0.99
N GLU A 75 -4.81 -7.41 0.04
CA GLU A 75 -4.88 -8.02 -1.30
C GLU A 75 -4.56 -6.99 -2.39
N VAL A 76 -3.72 -7.39 -3.34
CA VAL A 76 -3.47 -6.62 -4.56
C VAL A 76 -4.71 -6.71 -5.45
N THR A 77 -5.39 -5.57 -5.62
CA THR A 77 -6.61 -5.49 -6.46
C THR A 77 -6.32 -5.03 -7.89
N ALA A 78 -5.27 -4.23 -8.08
CA ALA A 78 -4.84 -3.82 -9.42
C ALA A 78 -3.35 -3.44 -9.45
N ILE A 79 -2.72 -3.67 -10.60
CA ILE A 79 -1.37 -3.18 -10.92
C ILE A 79 -1.48 -2.41 -12.24
N GLN A 80 -1.15 -1.13 -12.22
CA GLN A 80 -1.11 -0.28 -13.41
C GLN A 80 0.31 0.17 -13.71
N ARG A 81 0.73 -0.01 -14.96
CA ARG A 81 2.00 0.48 -15.47
C ARG A 81 1.84 1.95 -15.85
N VAL A 82 2.41 2.86 -15.06
CA VAL A 82 2.27 4.31 -15.27
C VAL A 82 3.27 4.79 -16.32
N LYS A 83 4.55 4.45 -16.15
CA LYS A 83 5.65 4.88 -17.03
C LYS A 83 6.83 3.92 -16.98
N SER A 84 7.63 3.90 -18.05
CA SER A 84 8.91 3.19 -18.09
C SER A 84 10.02 4.20 -17.86
N PHE A 85 10.85 4.02 -16.83
CA PHE A 85 11.93 4.96 -16.50
C PHE A 85 13.28 4.55 -17.11
N ALA A 86 13.50 3.27 -17.39
CA ALA A 86 14.72 2.72 -17.99
C ALA A 86 14.43 1.34 -18.64
N PRO A 87 15.33 0.75 -19.47
CA PRO A 87 15.20 -0.65 -19.85
C PRO A 87 15.14 -1.47 -18.57
N LYS A 88 14.04 -2.22 -18.40
CA LYS A 88 13.76 -3.10 -17.25
C LYS A 88 13.20 -2.43 -15.98
N VAL A 89 13.04 -1.10 -15.88
CA VAL A 89 12.38 -0.47 -14.71
C VAL A 89 11.03 0.12 -15.07
N ARG A 90 9.98 -0.36 -14.37
CA ARG A 90 8.58 0.07 -14.51
C ARG A 90 8.15 0.84 -13.27
N HIS A 91 7.54 2.00 -13.48
CA HIS A 91 6.77 2.66 -12.44
C HIS A 91 5.36 2.06 -12.43
N LEU A 92 5.05 1.42 -11.31
CA LEU A 92 3.76 0.83 -11.02
C LEU A 92 2.95 1.74 -10.10
N ARG A 93 1.64 1.80 -10.35
CA ARG A 93 0.63 2.11 -9.33
C ARG A 93 -0.01 0.79 -8.93
N ILE A 94 -0.02 0.50 -7.64
CA ILE A 94 -0.50 -0.75 -7.08
C ILE A 94 -1.64 -0.41 -6.12
N ASP A 95 -2.82 -0.97 -6.38
CA ASP A 95 -4.00 -0.74 -5.56
C ASP A 95 -4.16 -1.93 -4.59
N ILE A 96 -4.00 -1.69 -3.30
CA ILE A 96 -4.00 -2.71 -2.25
C ILE A 96 -5.18 -2.48 -1.32
N LYS A 97 -6.08 -3.45 -1.24
CA LYS A 97 -7.22 -3.43 -0.31
C LYS A 97 -6.79 -4.10 0.98
N CYS A 98 -6.83 -3.37 2.08
CA CYS A 98 -6.54 -3.92 3.41
C CYS A 98 -7.82 -3.94 4.24
N GLU A 99 -8.15 -5.09 4.82
CA GLU A 99 -9.35 -5.33 5.61
C GLU A 99 -9.00 -6.00 6.94
N ARG A 100 -9.67 -5.59 8.01
CA ARG A 100 -9.55 -6.26 9.31
C ARG A 100 -10.43 -7.52 9.30
N LEU A 101 -9.86 -8.66 9.67
CA LEU A 101 -10.57 -9.92 9.81
C LEU A 101 -11.19 -10.02 11.21
N GLY A 102 -12.48 -10.34 11.29
CA GLY A 102 -13.20 -10.52 12.55
C GLY A 102 -13.73 -9.23 13.20
N SER A 103 -14.03 -8.20 12.41
CA SER A 103 -14.79 -7.02 12.85
C SER A 103 -16.28 -7.29 12.97
#